data_AF-A0A2U1SV58-F1
#
_entry.id   AF-A0A2U1SV58-F1
#
_cell.length_a   1.000
_cell.length_b   1.000
_cell.length_c   1.000
_cell.angle_alpha   90.00
_cell.angle_beta   90.00
_cell.angle_gamma   90.00
#
_symmetry.space_group_name_H-M   'P 1'
#
loop_
_entity.id
_entity.type
_entity.pdbx_description
1 polymer ?
#
loop_
_entity_poly.entity_id
_entity_poly.type
_entity_poly.pdbx_seq_one_letter_code
_entity_poly.pdbx_strand_id
1 'polypeptide(L)'
;MDNIVSVTTDNSDNIQDIRSSIAPPPMMKSVIGFGSCYIEHILAEIGHLVDGKHIWRATIPSLASSKLKLRSRFLPLKEASDFLTRETEKQITDLLRESDADAFLFDVAGDYLTAHIAVGDSIFPDFRTGVFAEKWPDLSLDDIPEMKGHKLIWADCEHYWNMWKYYFDKLYHDILQQKIYGGQKVIFLCHFLSELALVKGEPEPFKEFIHIRRRNARLADVYDFLSNYSGVRMIRISEEICFGSRFAPYGGPWEFHPDKEFYCIARRELLNELSPGSGLAERYLHEWLAANGRERTRAYSDREDAQQGLERVARDAEVLRGELAASHAALADRESRRAEAERIAENAKGDAESLRAELVAAHAALAERESRRAETERIAEEAKRDAEGLRAELAAAGVTLGELENQRARAERREEEAKRDAEALRDAAARRDEELTERNLALERETRRLRDELLRLTPVFDRSSGEAGNDFIKEAIRRVKAKWRLKREAARLRRAKFDEAAYLRLYPDVAQTNLGPTFHYAAHGREEGRIASFRD
;
A
#
# COMPACT_ATOMS: atom_id res chain seq x y z
N MET A 1 -0.75 55.79 1.19
CA MET A 1 0.66 55.40 1.06
C MET A 1 0.71 54.09 0.28
N ASP A 2 0.59 54.25 -1.04
CA ASP A 2 1.60 53.84 -2.01
C ASP A 2 1.94 52.34 -2.10
N ASN A 3 1.29 51.64 -3.03
CA ASN A 3 1.86 51.32 -4.34
C ASN A 3 1.16 50.10 -4.97
N ILE A 4 0.34 50.35 -5.99
CA ILE A 4 -0.05 49.34 -6.98
C ILE A 4 0.55 49.80 -8.30
N VAL A 5 1.51 49.04 -8.80
CA VAL A 5 2.27 49.38 -10.01
C VAL A 5 1.39 49.17 -11.25
N SER A 6 1.17 50.23 -12.00
CA SER A 6 0.55 50.18 -13.32
C SER A 6 1.54 49.63 -14.34
N VAL A 7 1.18 48.52 -15.00
CA VAL A 7 1.89 48.06 -16.20
C VAL A 7 1.38 48.86 -17.39
N THR A 8 1.95 50.05 -17.59
CA THR A 8 1.90 50.75 -18.87
C THR A 8 3.10 50.32 -19.68
N THR A 9 2.88 49.61 -20.79
CA THR A 9 3.95 49.30 -21.76
C THR A 9 4.33 50.58 -22.49
N ASP A 10 5.33 51.28 -21.94
CA ASP A 10 5.98 52.39 -22.60
C ASP A 10 6.73 51.87 -23.84
N ASN A 11 6.48 52.50 -24.98
CA ASN A 11 7.14 52.20 -26.24
C ASN A 11 7.37 53.50 -27.04
N SER A 12 7.65 54.59 -26.32
CA SER A 12 7.94 55.91 -26.88
C SER A 12 9.37 56.06 -27.43
N ASP A 13 10.27 55.14 -27.06
CA ASP A 13 11.69 55.15 -27.43
C ASP A 13 11.97 54.59 -28.83
N ASN A 14 11.57 55.33 -29.89
CA ASN A 14 12.25 55.31 -31.20
C ASN A 14 11.85 56.41 -32.22
N ILE A 15 11.20 57.52 -31.80
CA ILE A 15 10.80 58.61 -32.74
C ILE A 15 11.31 59.99 -32.28
N GLN A 16 12.62 60.11 -32.02
CA GLN A 16 13.24 61.42 -31.74
C GLN A 16 14.33 61.87 -32.74
N ASP A 17 14.86 60.99 -33.59
CA ASP A 17 16.10 61.29 -34.35
C ASP A 17 15.90 61.64 -35.85
N ILE A 18 14.77 62.29 -36.18
CA ILE A 18 14.52 62.91 -37.50
C ILE A 18 13.89 64.31 -37.30
N ARG A 19 14.63 65.23 -36.68
CA ARG A 19 14.14 66.58 -36.31
C ARG A 19 15.11 67.74 -36.62
N SER A 20 15.90 67.66 -37.69
CA SER A 20 16.99 68.65 -37.94
C SER A 20 17.04 69.28 -39.34
N SER A 21 15.97 69.28 -40.14
CA SER A 21 15.91 70.08 -41.38
C SER A 21 14.48 70.35 -41.87
N ILE A 22 13.77 71.29 -41.25
CA ILE A 22 12.51 71.83 -41.81
C ILE A 22 12.47 73.35 -41.55
N ALA A 23 12.01 74.10 -42.55
CA ALA A 23 11.54 75.49 -42.41
C ALA A 23 10.50 75.62 -41.26
N PRO A 24 10.16 76.83 -40.77
CA PRO A 24 9.05 76.96 -39.81
C PRO A 24 7.82 76.18 -40.32
N PRO A 25 7.24 75.29 -39.49
CA PRO A 25 6.15 74.44 -39.96
C PRO A 25 5.00 75.32 -40.46
N PRO A 26 4.29 74.92 -41.53
CA PRO A 26 3.05 75.59 -41.89
C PRO A 26 2.15 75.60 -40.65
N MET A 27 1.59 76.77 -40.32
CA MET A 27 0.74 76.95 -39.14
C MET A 27 -0.31 75.83 -39.11
N MET A 28 -0.24 74.99 -38.06
CA MET A 28 -1.05 73.77 -38.00
C MET A 28 -2.52 74.11 -38.11
N LYS A 29 -3.25 73.31 -38.91
CA LYS A 29 -4.67 73.51 -39.11
C LYS A 29 -5.45 72.98 -37.92
N SER A 30 -6.42 73.75 -37.48
CA SER A 30 -7.27 73.45 -36.33
C SER A 30 -8.53 72.72 -36.77
N VAL A 31 -8.87 71.62 -36.09
CA VAL A 31 -10.03 70.79 -36.43
C VAL A 31 -10.82 70.45 -35.18
N ILE A 32 -12.13 70.70 -35.21
CA ILE A 32 -13.06 70.22 -34.19
C ILE A 32 -13.90 69.09 -34.79
N GLY A 33 -13.75 67.90 -34.22
CA GLY A 33 -14.46 66.69 -34.57
C GLY A 33 -15.71 66.47 -33.73
N PHE A 34 -16.83 66.09 -34.34
CA PHE A 34 -18.11 65.81 -33.69
C PHE A 34 -18.61 64.43 -34.13
N GLY A 35 -18.92 63.55 -33.18
CA GLY A 35 -19.43 62.21 -33.48
C GLY A 35 -18.84 61.15 -32.57
N SER A 36 -18.37 60.04 -33.14
CA SER A 36 -17.82 58.91 -32.38
C SER A 36 -16.31 58.72 -32.53
N CYS A 37 -15.83 57.63 -31.92
CA CYS A 37 -14.45 57.16 -31.86
C CYS A 37 -13.68 57.17 -33.19
N TYR A 38 -14.36 57.06 -34.35
CA TYR A 38 -13.68 57.19 -35.65
C TYR A 38 -12.87 58.48 -35.75
N ILE A 39 -13.45 59.61 -35.33
CA ILE A 39 -12.80 60.92 -35.44
C ILE A 39 -11.70 61.07 -34.38
N GLU A 40 -11.90 60.53 -33.18
CA GLU A 40 -10.85 60.49 -32.16
C GLU A 40 -9.59 59.81 -32.70
N HIS A 41 -9.72 58.62 -33.28
CA HIS A 41 -8.59 57.93 -33.90
C HIS A 41 -8.03 58.66 -35.12
N ILE A 42 -8.86 59.19 -36.01
CA ILE A 42 -8.39 59.97 -37.17
C ILE A 42 -7.46 61.09 -36.69
N LEU A 43 -7.87 61.88 -35.70
CA LEU A 43 -7.12 63.03 -35.20
C LEU A 43 -5.90 62.63 -34.34
N ALA A 44 -6.02 61.60 -33.48
CA ALA A 44 -4.99 61.25 -32.50
C ALA A 44 -3.61 60.96 -33.12
N GLU A 45 -3.54 60.17 -34.20
CA GLU A 45 -2.27 59.83 -34.85
C GLU A 45 -1.68 60.97 -35.69
N ILE A 46 -2.48 61.99 -36.06
CA ILE A 46 -2.03 63.16 -36.84
C ILE A 46 -1.93 64.44 -36.00
N GLY A 47 -1.98 64.35 -34.66
CA GLY A 47 -1.85 65.50 -33.74
C GLY A 47 -0.52 66.28 -33.85
N HIS A 48 0.46 65.74 -34.57
CA HIS A 48 1.72 66.41 -34.92
C HIS A 48 1.66 67.22 -36.24
N LEU A 49 0.53 67.14 -36.96
CA LEU A 49 0.23 67.84 -38.23
C LEU A 49 -0.99 68.76 -38.13
N VAL A 50 -1.90 68.48 -37.19
CA VAL A 50 -3.24 69.08 -37.05
C VAL A 50 -3.52 69.32 -35.56
N ASP A 51 -3.99 70.53 -35.19
CA ASP A 51 -4.54 70.80 -33.85
C ASP A 51 -5.97 70.23 -33.77
N GLY A 52 -6.06 68.93 -33.48
CA GLY A 52 -7.30 68.17 -33.45
C GLY A 52 -7.94 68.12 -32.06
N LYS A 53 -9.22 68.49 -31.98
CA LYS A 53 -10.08 68.30 -30.79
C LYS A 53 -11.26 67.43 -31.17
N HIS A 54 -11.66 66.50 -30.30
CA HIS A 54 -12.81 65.64 -30.53
C HIS A 54 -13.88 65.81 -29.44
N ILE A 55 -15.15 65.91 -29.85
CA ILE A 55 -16.31 66.06 -28.99
C ILE A 55 -17.21 64.82 -29.15
N TRP A 56 -17.05 63.93 -28.18
CA TRP A 56 -17.78 62.66 -28.09
C TRP A 56 -19.30 62.84 -28.04
N ARG A 57 -19.99 62.06 -28.90
CA ARG A 57 -21.45 61.93 -29.06
C ARG A 57 -22.21 63.21 -29.44
N ALA A 58 -21.54 64.19 -30.03
CA ALA A 58 -22.18 65.42 -30.52
C ALA A 58 -22.95 65.19 -31.85
N THR A 59 -24.09 64.49 -31.77
CA THR A 59 -24.91 64.14 -32.95
C THR A 59 -25.71 65.33 -33.47
N ILE A 60 -26.04 65.34 -34.77
CA ILE A 60 -26.73 66.49 -35.40
C ILE A 60 -28.07 66.85 -34.73
N PRO A 61 -28.95 65.89 -34.36
CA PRO A 61 -30.13 66.20 -33.54
C PRO A 61 -29.78 66.79 -32.17
N SER A 62 -28.67 66.38 -31.54
CA SER A 62 -28.24 67.03 -30.29
C SER A 62 -27.86 68.49 -30.53
N LEU A 63 -27.17 68.80 -31.63
CA LEU A 63 -26.68 70.15 -31.91
C LEU A 63 -27.79 71.16 -32.28
N ALA A 64 -28.81 70.75 -33.05
CA ALA A 64 -29.83 71.70 -33.57
C ALA A 64 -31.20 71.64 -32.87
N SER A 65 -31.43 70.69 -31.96
CA SER A 65 -32.63 70.65 -31.13
C SER A 65 -32.68 71.79 -30.10
N SER A 66 -33.86 72.04 -29.54
CA SER A 66 -34.09 73.17 -28.63
C SER A 66 -33.33 73.02 -27.31
N LYS A 67 -32.93 74.15 -26.70
CA LYS A 67 -32.36 74.15 -25.34
C LYS A 67 -33.43 73.76 -24.32
N LEU A 68 -33.10 72.85 -23.41
CA LEU A 68 -33.90 72.48 -22.24
C LEU A 68 -33.19 72.99 -20.97
N LYS A 69 -33.79 73.96 -20.28
CA LYS A 69 -33.19 74.51 -19.06
C LYS A 69 -33.63 73.73 -17.83
N LEU A 70 -32.68 73.03 -17.25
CA LEU A 70 -32.80 72.24 -16.02
C LEU A 70 -32.72 73.17 -14.79
N ARG A 71 -33.71 73.14 -13.87
CA ARG A 71 -33.79 74.07 -12.71
C ARG A 71 -33.49 73.47 -11.33
N SER A 72 -33.69 72.17 -11.15
CA SER A 72 -33.30 71.42 -9.94
C SER A 72 -31.78 71.08 -9.92
N ARG A 73 -31.32 70.23 -8.99
CA ARG A 73 -29.93 69.73 -8.93
C ARG A 73 -29.96 68.21 -9.08
N PHE A 74 -29.48 67.70 -10.21
CA PHE A 74 -30.22 66.61 -10.87
C PHE A 74 -29.70 65.19 -10.78
N LEU A 75 -28.42 64.96 -10.54
CA LEU A 75 -27.87 63.60 -10.49
C LEU A 75 -26.89 63.46 -9.32
N PRO A 76 -26.80 62.28 -8.69
CA PRO A 76 -25.89 62.04 -7.55
C PRO A 76 -24.40 62.07 -7.95
N LEU A 77 -24.09 62.13 -9.25
CA LEU A 77 -22.76 62.19 -9.81
C LEU A 77 -22.57 63.52 -10.55
N LYS A 78 -21.52 64.27 -10.18
CA LYS A 78 -21.26 65.61 -10.73
C LYS A 78 -21.03 65.57 -12.24
N GLU A 79 -20.24 64.60 -12.69
CA GLU A 79 -19.81 64.42 -14.08
C GLU A 79 -21.02 64.14 -14.99
N ALA A 80 -21.99 63.36 -14.49
CA ALA A 80 -23.24 63.09 -15.20
C ALA A 80 -24.15 64.33 -15.25
N SER A 81 -24.17 65.14 -14.18
CA SER A 81 -24.88 66.43 -14.17
C SER A 81 -24.26 67.45 -15.12
N ASP A 82 -22.93 67.51 -15.19
CA ASP A 82 -22.20 68.38 -16.11
C ASP A 82 -22.45 67.96 -17.56
N PHE A 83 -22.37 66.66 -17.87
CA PHE A 83 -22.68 66.11 -19.20
C PHE A 83 -24.13 66.40 -19.61
N LEU A 84 -25.09 66.12 -18.72
CA LEU A 84 -26.50 66.40 -18.98
C LEU A 84 -26.72 67.91 -19.25
N THR A 85 -26.09 68.80 -18.47
CA THR A 85 -26.17 70.25 -18.67
C THR A 85 -25.57 70.68 -20.02
N ARG A 86 -24.41 70.13 -20.39
CA ARG A 86 -23.75 70.34 -21.69
C ARG A 86 -24.67 70.06 -22.86
N GLU A 87 -25.37 68.92 -22.80
CA GLU A 87 -26.30 68.48 -23.85
C GLU A 87 -27.63 69.24 -23.85
N THR A 88 -28.24 69.48 -22.68
CA THR A 88 -29.56 70.13 -22.60
C THR A 88 -29.49 71.64 -22.84
N GLU A 89 -28.44 72.32 -22.36
CA GLU A 89 -28.23 73.76 -22.63
C GLU A 89 -27.49 74.02 -23.96
N LYS A 90 -27.16 72.97 -24.73
CA LYS A 90 -26.58 73.03 -26.08
C LYS A 90 -25.22 73.76 -26.14
N GLN A 91 -24.38 73.53 -25.14
CA GLN A 91 -23.07 74.18 -25.02
C GLN A 91 -22.13 73.84 -26.19
N ILE A 92 -22.24 72.64 -26.77
CA ILE A 92 -21.47 72.25 -27.95
C ILE A 92 -21.91 73.03 -29.20
N THR A 93 -23.19 73.38 -29.30
CA THR A 93 -23.73 74.22 -30.38
C THR A 93 -23.23 75.65 -30.28
N ASP A 94 -23.15 76.19 -29.06
CA ASP A 94 -22.57 77.51 -28.80
C ASP A 94 -21.06 77.50 -29.14
N LEU A 95 -20.31 76.47 -28.73
CA LEU A 95 -18.90 76.26 -29.11
C LEU A 95 -18.71 76.19 -30.62
N LEU A 96 -19.55 75.43 -31.34
CA LEU A 96 -19.51 75.36 -32.82
C LEU A 96 -19.81 76.74 -33.45
N ARG A 97 -20.74 77.51 -32.88
CA ARG A 97 -21.09 78.85 -33.34
C ARG A 97 -19.95 79.85 -33.11
N GLU A 98 -19.27 79.79 -31.97
CA GLU A 98 -18.24 80.74 -31.55
C GLU A 98 -16.84 80.41 -32.09
N SER A 99 -16.53 79.12 -32.32
CA SER A 99 -15.19 78.69 -32.73
C SER A 99 -14.73 79.23 -34.09
N ASP A 100 -13.47 79.60 -34.17
CA ASP A 100 -12.73 80.07 -35.35
C ASP A 100 -11.92 78.95 -36.06
N ALA A 101 -12.13 77.67 -35.69
CA ALA A 101 -11.35 76.55 -36.22
C ALA A 101 -11.40 76.44 -37.75
N ASP A 102 -10.29 76.01 -38.37
CA ASP A 102 -10.16 75.89 -39.83
C ASP A 102 -11.15 74.88 -40.43
N ALA A 103 -11.49 73.82 -39.67
CA ALA A 103 -12.47 72.83 -40.08
C ALA A 103 -13.30 72.25 -38.92
N PHE A 104 -14.52 71.86 -39.28
CA PHE A 104 -15.45 71.10 -38.45
C PHE A 104 -15.71 69.76 -39.13
N LEU A 105 -15.33 68.65 -38.48
CA LEU A 105 -15.43 67.29 -39.01
C LEU A 105 -16.57 66.54 -38.30
N PHE A 106 -17.52 66.00 -39.06
CA PHE A 106 -18.70 65.30 -38.55
C PHE A 106 -18.70 63.82 -38.95
N ASP A 107 -19.04 62.95 -38.01
CA ASP A 107 -19.32 61.53 -38.23
C ASP A 107 -20.82 61.28 -37.99
N VAL A 108 -21.42 60.48 -38.88
CA VAL A 108 -22.85 60.14 -38.89
C VAL A 108 -23.10 58.66 -38.60
N ALA A 109 -22.14 57.78 -38.92
CA ALA A 109 -22.28 56.35 -38.66
C ALA A 109 -22.24 56.04 -37.17
N GLY A 110 -21.49 56.85 -36.40
CA GLY A 110 -21.47 56.85 -34.95
C GLY A 110 -22.84 57.05 -34.27
N ASP A 111 -23.85 57.61 -34.95
CA ASP A 111 -25.19 57.80 -34.38
C ASP A 111 -25.89 56.47 -34.04
N TYR A 112 -25.49 55.36 -34.67
CA TYR A 112 -25.97 54.01 -34.36
C TYR A 112 -25.42 53.42 -33.04
N LEU A 113 -24.39 54.01 -32.45
CA LEU A 113 -23.79 53.55 -31.19
C LEU A 113 -24.60 53.91 -29.94
N THR A 114 -25.56 54.83 -30.07
CA THR A 114 -26.28 55.41 -28.92
C THR A 114 -27.75 55.61 -29.25
N ALA A 115 -28.61 55.33 -28.27
CA ALA A 115 -29.97 55.87 -28.30
C ALA A 115 -29.91 57.39 -28.12
N HIS A 116 -30.99 58.07 -28.48
CA HIS A 116 -31.20 59.50 -28.25
C HIS A 116 -32.42 59.71 -27.36
N ILE A 117 -32.24 60.51 -26.33
CA ILE A 117 -33.29 60.94 -25.43
C ILE A 117 -33.98 62.15 -26.06
N ALA A 118 -35.31 62.14 -26.12
CA ALA A 118 -36.14 63.25 -26.61
C ALA A 118 -37.13 63.71 -25.53
N VAL A 119 -37.15 65.01 -25.24
CA VAL A 119 -38.04 65.69 -24.29
C VAL A 119 -38.55 66.98 -24.92
N GLY A 120 -39.84 67.01 -25.29
CA GLY A 120 -40.38 68.06 -26.15
C GLY A 120 -39.56 68.13 -27.45
N ASP A 121 -39.09 69.33 -27.78
CA ASP A 121 -38.24 69.60 -28.95
C ASP A 121 -36.73 69.52 -28.64
N SER A 122 -36.33 69.06 -27.45
CA SER A 122 -34.91 68.88 -27.05
C SER A 122 -34.53 67.41 -27.20
N ILE A 123 -33.43 67.16 -27.91
CA ILE A 123 -32.91 65.82 -28.20
C ILE A 123 -31.43 65.79 -27.82
N PHE A 124 -30.93 64.67 -27.30
CA PHE A 124 -29.49 64.48 -27.03
C PHE A 124 -29.15 62.98 -26.91
N PRO A 125 -27.87 62.55 -27.07
CA PRO A 125 -27.48 61.15 -26.87
C PRO A 125 -27.78 60.65 -25.45
N ASP A 126 -28.23 59.40 -25.33
CA ASP A 126 -28.29 58.72 -24.04
C ASP A 126 -26.86 58.39 -23.56
N PHE A 127 -26.46 59.06 -22.48
CA PHE A 127 -25.14 58.89 -21.89
C PHE A 127 -25.06 57.75 -20.89
N ARG A 128 -26.19 57.13 -20.51
CA ARG A 128 -26.29 56.10 -19.46
C ARG A 128 -25.69 54.76 -19.92
N THR A 129 -24.37 54.75 -20.04
CA THR A 129 -23.58 53.65 -20.60
C THR A 129 -22.32 53.45 -19.78
N GLY A 130 -21.91 52.19 -19.59
CA GLY A 130 -20.69 51.86 -18.83
C GLY A 130 -19.38 52.38 -19.46
N VAL A 131 -19.43 52.91 -20.69
CA VAL A 131 -18.29 53.51 -21.40
C VAL A 131 -17.76 54.76 -20.71
N PHE A 132 -18.65 55.58 -20.11
CA PHE A 132 -18.24 56.83 -19.47
C PHE A 132 -17.95 56.68 -17.97
N ALA A 133 -18.78 55.91 -17.25
CA ALA A 133 -18.48 55.43 -15.91
C ALA A 133 -19.40 54.26 -15.54
N GLU A 134 -18.90 53.38 -14.67
CA GLU A 134 -19.56 52.14 -14.21
C GLU A 134 -20.99 52.36 -13.70
N LYS A 135 -21.24 53.47 -12.98
CA LYS A 135 -22.53 53.78 -12.34
C LYS A 135 -23.50 54.61 -13.20
N TRP A 136 -23.11 54.98 -14.42
CA TRP A 136 -23.99 55.79 -15.30
C TRP A 136 -25.21 55.03 -15.86
N PRO A 137 -25.17 53.71 -16.13
CA PRO A 137 -26.36 52.93 -16.51
C PRO A 137 -27.50 52.98 -15.48
N ASP A 138 -27.19 53.12 -14.20
CA ASP A 138 -28.16 53.09 -13.09
C ASP A 138 -28.92 54.43 -12.91
N LEU A 139 -28.63 55.46 -13.71
CA LEU A 139 -29.20 56.80 -13.54
C LEU A 139 -30.65 56.88 -14.03
N SER A 140 -31.59 57.09 -13.10
CA SER A 140 -32.98 57.45 -13.40
C SER A 140 -33.07 58.88 -13.92
N LEU A 141 -33.63 59.06 -15.12
CA LEU A 141 -33.99 60.38 -15.64
C LEU A 141 -35.43 60.77 -15.30
N ASP A 142 -36.24 59.86 -14.74
CA ASP A 142 -37.61 60.20 -14.31
C ASP A 142 -37.64 60.88 -12.93
N ASP A 143 -36.54 60.82 -12.19
CA ASP A 143 -36.30 61.55 -10.93
C ASP A 143 -36.09 63.06 -11.19
N ILE A 144 -35.84 63.44 -12.45
CA ILE A 144 -35.61 64.80 -12.96
C ILE A 144 -36.96 65.31 -13.49
N PRO A 145 -37.68 66.24 -12.82
CA PRO A 145 -39.04 66.62 -13.22
C PRO A 145 -39.15 67.14 -14.66
N GLU A 146 -38.16 67.89 -15.12
CA GLU A 146 -38.07 68.42 -16.48
C GLU A 146 -37.81 67.36 -17.56
N MET A 147 -37.35 66.15 -17.20
CA MET A 147 -37.11 65.02 -18.11
C MET A 147 -38.20 63.93 -18.01
N LYS A 148 -39.20 64.13 -17.16
CA LYS A 148 -40.26 63.14 -16.94
C LYS A 148 -41.06 62.89 -18.24
N GLY A 149 -41.18 61.62 -18.61
CA GLY A 149 -41.84 61.24 -19.87
C GLY A 149 -40.96 61.41 -21.11
N HIS A 150 -39.64 61.48 -20.94
CA HIS A 150 -38.66 61.36 -22.02
C HIS A 150 -38.88 60.09 -22.86
N LYS A 151 -38.52 60.17 -24.14
CA LYS A 151 -38.58 59.04 -25.08
C LYS A 151 -37.18 58.65 -25.52
N LEU A 152 -36.96 57.37 -25.75
CA LEU A 152 -35.76 56.87 -26.42
C LEU A 152 -36.05 56.66 -27.90
N ILE A 153 -35.19 57.21 -28.76
CA ILE A 153 -35.21 57.09 -30.21
C ILE A 153 -33.90 56.41 -30.63
N TRP A 154 -33.97 55.35 -31.41
CA TRP A 154 -32.81 54.62 -31.92
C TRP A 154 -32.60 54.90 -33.40
N ALA A 155 -31.34 55.06 -33.84
CA ALA A 155 -31.00 55.20 -35.25
C ALA A 155 -31.43 54.00 -36.13
N ASP A 156 -31.77 52.86 -35.55
CA ASP A 156 -32.36 51.72 -36.28
C ASP A 156 -33.79 51.95 -36.79
N CYS A 157 -34.47 53.05 -36.39
CA CYS A 157 -35.78 53.41 -36.91
C CYS A 157 -35.72 54.53 -37.97
N GLU A 158 -36.65 54.50 -38.93
CA GLU A 158 -36.74 55.52 -40.00
C GLU A 158 -37.06 56.92 -39.44
N HIS A 159 -37.84 56.99 -38.35
CA HIS A 159 -38.17 58.24 -37.68
C HIS A 159 -36.93 59.02 -37.24
N TYR A 160 -35.87 58.33 -36.79
CA TYR A 160 -34.61 58.97 -36.43
C TYR A 160 -33.98 59.71 -37.62
N TRP A 161 -33.92 59.08 -38.79
CA TRP A 161 -33.26 59.68 -39.96
C TRP A 161 -34.07 60.80 -40.60
N ASN A 162 -35.40 60.72 -40.57
CA ASN A 162 -36.26 61.84 -40.96
C ASN A 162 -36.09 63.05 -40.01
N MET A 163 -36.01 62.79 -38.71
CA MET A 163 -35.69 63.80 -37.69
C MET A 163 -34.25 64.36 -37.87
N TRP A 164 -33.28 63.51 -38.18
CA TRP A 164 -31.89 63.88 -38.43
C TRP A 164 -31.76 64.83 -39.61
N LYS A 165 -32.39 64.51 -40.75
CA LYS A 165 -32.40 65.37 -41.95
C LYS A 165 -33.01 66.74 -41.67
N TYR A 166 -34.11 66.78 -40.91
CA TYR A 166 -34.74 68.03 -40.46
C TYR A 166 -33.80 68.88 -39.59
N TYR A 167 -33.16 68.29 -38.58
CA TYR A 167 -32.23 69.03 -37.72
C TYR A 167 -30.91 69.39 -38.41
N PHE A 168 -30.46 68.60 -39.40
CA PHE A 168 -29.33 68.98 -40.25
C PHE A 168 -29.64 70.24 -41.07
N ASP A 169 -30.80 70.28 -41.74
CA ASP A 169 -31.21 71.46 -42.52
C ASP A 169 -31.22 72.73 -41.67
N LYS A 170 -31.76 72.63 -40.46
CA LYS A 170 -31.73 73.71 -39.46
C LYS A 170 -30.30 74.07 -39.05
N LEU A 171 -29.45 73.09 -38.69
CA LEU A 171 -28.05 73.35 -38.30
C LEU A 171 -27.26 74.03 -39.42
N TYR A 172 -27.52 73.63 -40.66
CA TYR A 172 -26.88 74.19 -41.84
C TYR A 172 -27.22 75.68 -41.98
N HIS A 173 -28.50 76.03 -42.00
CA HIS A 173 -28.93 77.43 -42.15
C HIS A 173 -28.61 78.30 -40.92
N ASP A 174 -28.73 77.76 -39.70
CA ASP A 174 -28.49 78.50 -38.46
C ASP A 174 -26.99 78.72 -38.15
N ILE A 175 -26.09 77.86 -38.65
CA ILE A 175 -24.66 77.87 -38.28
C ILE A 175 -23.73 77.55 -39.47
N LEU A 176 -23.84 76.35 -40.05
CA LEU A 176 -22.77 75.81 -40.91
C LEU A 176 -22.58 76.62 -42.19
N GLN A 177 -23.66 77.15 -42.77
CA GLN A 177 -23.62 78.01 -43.96
C GLN A 177 -22.77 79.27 -43.72
N GLN A 178 -22.87 79.88 -42.53
CA GLN A 178 -22.05 81.05 -42.17
C GLN A 178 -20.59 80.69 -41.95
N LYS A 179 -20.28 79.49 -41.43
CA LYS A 179 -18.91 78.95 -41.37
C LYS A 179 -18.33 78.71 -42.77
N ILE A 180 -19.13 78.14 -43.68
CA ILE A 180 -18.74 77.93 -45.08
C ILE A 180 -18.45 79.29 -45.76
N TYR A 181 -19.30 80.30 -45.57
CA TYR A 181 -19.07 81.65 -46.10
C TYR A 181 -17.90 82.38 -45.43
N GLY A 182 -17.59 82.09 -44.17
CA GLY A 182 -16.38 82.54 -43.47
C GLY A 182 -15.09 81.85 -43.94
N GLY A 183 -15.18 80.83 -44.80
CA GLY A 183 -14.05 80.08 -45.33
C GLY A 183 -13.63 78.86 -44.50
N GLN A 184 -14.30 78.59 -43.37
CA GLN A 184 -14.12 77.36 -42.61
C GLN A 184 -14.65 76.14 -43.39
N LYS A 185 -14.01 74.99 -43.20
CA LYS A 185 -14.37 73.74 -43.90
C LYS A 185 -15.36 72.93 -43.06
N VAL A 186 -16.56 72.73 -43.57
CA VAL A 186 -17.55 71.81 -42.98
C VAL A 186 -17.43 70.47 -43.71
N ILE A 187 -16.91 69.46 -43.01
CA ILE A 187 -16.50 68.17 -43.60
C ILE A 187 -17.30 67.04 -42.94
N PHE A 188 -17.86 66.14 -43.73
CA PHE A 188 -18.49 64.91 -43.27
C PHE A 188 -17.63 63.69 -43.62
N LEU A 189 -17.31 62.87 -42.62
CA LEU A 189 -16.74 61.55 -42.80
C LEU A 189 -17.88 60.62 -43.28
N CYS A 190 -17.82 60.24 -44.54
CA CYS A 190 -18.84 59.45 -45.22
C CYS A 190 -18.32 58.03 -45.39
N HIS A 191 -18.75 57.13 -44.53
CA HIS A 191 -18.28 55.75 -44.51
C HIS A 191 -19.38 54.80 -44.02
N PHE A 192 -19.09 53.51 -44.07
CA PHE A 192 -20.05 52.48 -43.73
C PHE A 192 -19.60 51.70 -42.50
N LEU A 193 -20.56 51.01 -41.90
CA LEU A 193 -20.29 50.00 -40.88
C LEU A 193 -19.70 48.78 -41.55
N SER A 194 -18.74 48.14 -40.86
CA SER A 194 -18.05 46.97 -41.38
C SER A 194 -19.01 45.80 -41.49
N GLU A 195 -19.31 45.35 -42.71
CA GLU A 195 -20.13 44.15 -42.94
C GLU A 195 -19.35 42.86 -42.69
N LEU A 196 -18.01 42.93 -42.81
CA LEU A 196 -17.09 41.81 -42.80
C LEU A 196 -16.03 41.97 -41.69
N ALA A 197 -15.57 40.84 -41.17
CA ALA A 197 -14.45 40.70 -40.27
C ALA A 197 -13.36 39.82 -40.91
N LEU A 198 -12.09 40.21 -40.79
CA LEU A 198 -10.96 39.38 -41.23
C LEU A 198 -10.63 38.32 -40.16
N VAL A 199 -11.01 37.08 -40.43
CA VAL A 199 -10.73 35.91 -39.59
C VAL A 199 -9.60 35.12 -40.24
N LYS A 200 -8.42 35.13 -39.60
CA LYS A 200 -7.16 34.56 -40.15
C LYS A 200 -6.73 35.12 -41.52
N GLY A 201 -7.28 36.28 -41.93
CA GLY A 201 -7.04 36.92 -43.22
C GLY A 201 -8.17 36.73 -44.23
N GLU A 202 -9.12 35.83 -43.97
CA GLU A 202 -10.29 35.61 -44.83
C GLU A 202 -11.48 36.49 -44.39
N PRO A 203 -12.27 37.04 -45.31
CA PRO A 203 -13.45 37.84 -44.98
C PRO A 203 -14.63 36.95 -44.56
N GLU A 204 -15.04 37.06 -43.29
CA GLU A 204 -16.26 36.43 -42.75
C GLU A 204 -17.31 37.51 -42.40
N PRO A 205 -18.59 37.34 -42.77
CA PRO A 205 -19.63 38.32 -42.42
C PRO A 205 -19.96 38.29 -40.93
N PHE A 206 -20.26 39.46 -40.35
CA PHE A 206 -20.76 39.55 -38.99
C PHE A 206 -22.12 38.84 -38.83
N LYS A 207 -22.44 38.37 -37.62
CA LYS A 207 -23.74 37.72 -37.34
C LYS A 207 -24.94 38.61 -37.70
N GLU A 208 -24.82 39.91 -37.43
CA GLU A 208 -25.84 40.92 -37.69
C GLU A 208 -25.75 41.53 -39.10
N PHE A 209 -25.07 40.88 -40.06
CA PHE A 209 -24.82 41.36 -41.42
C PHE A 209 -26.05 41.98 -42.12
N ILE A 210 -27.23 41.37 -42.00
CA ILE A 210 -28.47 41.92 -42.61
C ILE A 210 -28.93 43.22 -41.93
N HIS A 211 -28.69 43.36 -40.62
CA HIS A 211 -28.96 44.61 -39.90
C HIS A 211 -27.91 45.68 -40.28
N ILE A 212 -26.63 45.33 -40.29
CA ILE A 212 -25.52 46.21 -40.69
C ILE A 212 -25.75 46.75 -42.11
N ARG A 213 -26.09 45.90 -43.08
CA ARG A 213 -26.42 46.29 -44.46
C ARG A 213 -27.60 47.26 -44.55
N ARG A 214 -28.63 47.08 -43.72
CA ARG A 214 -29.77 48.03 -43.62
C ARG A 214 -29.35 49.37 -43.03
N ARG A 215 -28.42 49.37 -42.06
CA ARG A 215 -27.83 50.60 -41.51
C ARG A 215 -27.01 51.33 -42.58
N ASN A 216 -26.19 50.59 -43.33
CA ASN A 216 -25.39 51.12 -44.44
C ASN A 216 -26.26 51.72 -45.56
N ALA A 217 -27.36 51.06 -45.95
CA ALA A 217 -28.30 51.62 -46.93
C ALA A 217 -28.92 52.97 -46.50
N ARG A 218 -29.14 53.17 -45.19
CA ARG A 218 -29.60 54.47 -44.65
C ARG A 218 -28.47 55.51 -44.60
N LEU A 219 -27.24 55.09 -44.29
CA LEU A 219 -26.09 55.99 -44.35
C LEU A 219 -25.87 56.50 -45.78
N ALA A 220 -26.01 55.65 -46.80
CA ALA A 220 -25.98 56.07 -48.20
C ALA A 220 -27.04 57.15 -48.51
N ASP A 221 -28.30 56.93 -48.13
CA ASP A 221 -29.40 57.91 -48.27
C ASP A 221 -29.12 59.24 -47.53
N VAL A 222 -28.45 59.20 -46.37
CA VAL A 222 -28.05 60.41 -45.63
C VAL A 222 -26.88 61.13 -46.31
N TYR A 223 -25.90 60.39 -46.85
CA TYR A 223 -24.79 60.97 -47.60
C TYR A 223 -25.25 61.58 -48.92
N ASP A 224 -26.21 60.96 -49.61
CA ASP A 224 -26.82 61.52 -50.82
C ASP A 224 -27.65 62.77 -50.48
N PHE A 225 -28.40 62.77 -49.37
CA PHE A 225 -29.06 63.97 -48.85
C PHE A 225 -28.06 65.11 -48.57
N LEU A 226 -26.98 64.85 -47.83
CA LEU A 226 -25.92 65.82 -47.51
C LEU A 226 -25.27 66.42 -48.76
N SER A 227 -25.13 65.65 -49.84
CA SER A 227 -24.49 66.10 -51.09
C SER A 227 -25.23 67.25 -51.80
N ASN A 228 -26.49 67.51 -51.44
CA ASN A 228 -27.28 68.63 -51.97
C ASN A 228 -26.94 69.99 -51.32
N TYR A 229 -26.17 70.01 -50.23
CA TYR A 229 -25.89 71.23 -49.47
C TYR A 229 -24.58 71.89 -49.91
N SER A 230 -24.70 73.11 -50.46
CA SER A 230 -23.57 73.85 -51.03
C SER A 230 -22.44 74.09 -50.03
N GLY A 231 -21.22 73.73 -50.41
CA GLY A 231 -20.01 73.92 -49.60
C GLY A 231 -19.80 72.90 -48.48
N VAL A 232 -20.72 71.96 -48.27
CA VAL A 232 -20.46 70.76 -47.46
C VAL A 232 -19.46 69.88 -48.21
N ARG A 233 -18.39 69.50 -47.52
CA ARG A 233 -17.31 68.63 -48.03
C ARG A 233 -17.52 67.21 -47.52
N MET A 234 -17.15 66.22 -48.33
CA MET A 234 -17.40 64.81 -48.02
C MET A 234 -16.11 64.01 -48.20
N ILE A 235 -15.55 63.51 -47.11
CA ILE A 235 -14.50 62.49 -47.15
C ILE A 235 -15.21 61.15 -47.34
N ARG A 236 -15.24 60.64 -48.58
CA ARG A 236 -15.88 59.36 -48.92
C ARG A 236 -14.88 58.22 -48.79
N ILE A 237 -15.15 57.29 -47.88
CA ILE A 237 -14.35 56.08 -47.67
C ILE A 237 -15.00 54.91 -48.41
N SER A 238 -14.19 54.06 -49.06
CA SER A 238 -14.68 52.86 -49.76
C SER A 238 -15.21 51.82 -48.77
N GLU A 239 -16.33 51.18 -49.11
CA GLU A 239 -16.85 50.01 -48.39
C GLU A 239 -15.83 48.86 -48.36
N GLU A 240 -14.97 48.75 -49.38
CA GLU A 240 -13.95 47.69 -49.49
C GLU A 240 -12.90 47.72 -48.39
N ILE A 241 -12.70 48.86 -47.71
CA ILE A 241 -11.81 49.00 -46.55
C ILE A 241 -12.56 49.15 -45.23
N CYS A 242 -13.89 49.02 -45.25
CA CYS A 242 -14.74 48.94 -44.07
C CYS A 242 -14.87 47.46 -43.64
N PHE A 243 -13.77 46.89 -43.14
CA PHE A 243 -13.73 45.56 -42.51
C PHE A 243 -13.11 45.65 -41.12
N GLY A 244 -13.67 44.91 -40.17
CA GLY A 244 -13.09 44.78 -38.82
C GLY A 244 -12.05 43.66 -38.76
N SER A 245 -11.25 43.60 -37.70
CA SER A 245 -10.41 42.44 -37.39
C SER A 245 -10.12 42.35 -35.90
N ARG A 246 -9.52 41.24 -35.45
CA ARG A 246 -9.02 41.12 -34.06
C ARG A 246 -7.91 42.12 -33.69
N PHE A 247 -7.36 42.84 -34.66
CA PHE A 247 -6.31 43.83 -34.50
C PHE A 247 -6.84 45.27 -34.66
N ALA A 248 -8.14 45.45 -34.92
CA ALA A 248 -8.78 46.75 -34.86
C ALA A 248 -8.57 47.40 -33.47
N PRO A 249 -8.38 48.73 -33.40
CA PRO A 249 -7.74 49.39 -32.26
C PRO A 249 -8.51 49.31 -30.93
N TYR A 250 -9.78 48.93 -30.95
CA TYR A 250 -10.64 48.76 -29.76
C TYR A 250 -10.97 47.29 -29.41
N GLY A 251 -10.07 46.35 -29.71
CA GLY A 251 -10.04 45.05 -29.03
C GLY A 251 -10.88 43.92 -29.63
N GLY A 252 -11.24 43.98 -30.91
CA GLY A 252 -11.89 42.86 -31.59
C GLY A 252 -12.54 43.25 -32.92
N PRO A 253 -12.93 42.27 -33.76
CA PRO A 253 -13.72 42.56 -34.94
C PRO A 253 -15.09 43.06 -34.48
N TRP A 254 -15.43 44.30 -34.85
CA TRP A 254 -16.73 44.91 -34.53
C TRP A 254 -17.20 45.76 -35.70
N GLU A 255 -18.53 45.85 -35.91
CA GLU A 255 -19.07 46.54 -37.08
C GLU A 255 -18.78 48.04 -37.09
N PHE A 256 -18.48 48.64 -35.92
CA PHE A 256 -18.08 50.03 -35.81
C PHE A 256 -16.55 50.25 -35.72
N HIS A 257 -15.73 49.20 -35.75
CA HIS A 257 -14.27 49.30 -35.61
C HIS A 257 -13.57 48.64 -36.80
N PRO A 258 -13.39 49.38 -37.92
CA PRO A 258 -12.62 48.89 -39.06
C PRO A 258 -11.12 48.83 -38.73
N ASP A 259 -10.35 48.16 -39.59
CA ASP A 259 -8.90 48.01 -39.45
C ASP A 259 -8.12 49.29 -39.84
N LYS A 260 -6.79 49.28 -39.59
CA LYS A 260 -5.91 50.45 -39.73
C LYS A 260 -5.86 51.08 -41.12
N GLU A 261 -6.14 50.31 -42.18
CA GLU A 261 -6.24 50.79 -43.56
C GLU A 261 -7.34 51.87 -43.73
N PHE A 262 -8.49 51.71 -43.06
CA PHE A 262 -9.57 52.70 -43.03
C PHE A 262 -9.06 54.06 -42.51
N TYR A 263 -8.39 54.03 -41.35
CA TYR A 263 -7.93 55.24 -40.68
C TYR A 263 -6.80 55.93 -41.45
N CYS A 264 -5.93 55.16 -42.12
CA CYS A 264 -4.93 55.70 -43.03
C CYS A 264 -5.57 56.55 -44.15
N ILE A 265 -6.57 56.00 -44.85
CA ILE A 265 -7.26 56.71 -45.93
C ILE A 265 -8.03 57.92 -45.39
N ALA A 266 -8.77 57.78 -44.29
CA ALA A 266 -9.51 58.88 -43.70
C ALA A 266 -8.60 60.06 -43.28
N ARG A 267 -7.41 59.79 -42.74
CA ARG A 267 -6.40 60.80 -42.43
C ARG A 267 -5.77 61.42 -43.68
N ARG A 268 -5.47 60.62 -44.71
CA ARG A 268 -4.95 61.10 -46.01
C ARG A 268 -5.94 62.09 -46.63
N GLU A 269 -7.22 61.74 -46.69
CA GLU A 269 -8.26 62.62 -47.24
C GLU A 269 -8.48 63.87 -46.39
N LEU A 270 -8.46 63.76 -45.05
CA LEU A 270 -8.55 64.92 -44.16
C LEU A 270 -7.36 65.89 -44.36
N LEU A 271 -6.13 65.38 -44.44
CA LEU A 271 -4.94 66.20 -44.69
C LEU A 271 -4.99 66.87 -46.08
N ASN A 272 -5.51 66.17 -47.09
CA ASN A 272 -5.73 66.70 -48.43
C ASN A 272 -6.79 67.82 -48.42
N GLU A 273 -7.91 67.62 -47.73
CA GLU A 273 -8.94 68.66 -47.56
C GLU A 273 -8.42 69.87 -46.78
N LEU A 274 -7.65 69.68 -45.70
CA LEU A 274 -7.10 70.76 -44.88
C LEU A 274 -6.04 71.59 -45.60
N SER A 275 -5.12 70.94 -46.31
CA SER A 275 -3.96 71.57 -46.98
C SER A 275 -3.78 71.08 -48.42
N PRO A 276 -4.72 71.37 -49.36
CA PRO A 276 -4.65 70.89 -50.74
C PRO A 276 -3.35 71.30 -51.44
N GLY A 277 -2.74 70.39 -52.20
CA GLY A 277 -1.52 70.66 -52.97
C GLY A 277 -0.23 70.85 -52.16
N SER A 278 -0.27 70.76 -50.83
CA SER A 278 0.91 70.87 -49.95
C SER A 278 1.83 69.64 -49.95
N GLY A 279 1.41 68.55 -50.61
CA GLY A 279 2.04 67.23 -50.54
C GLY A 279 1.97 66.55 -49.16
N LEU A 280 1.23 67.12 -48.19
CA LEU A 280 1.19 66.63 -46.81
C LEU A 280 0.48 65.28 -46.72
N ALA A 281 -0.63 65.12 -47.43
CA ALA A 281 -1.39 63.87 -47.51
C ALA A 281 -0.56 62.74 -48.13
N GLU A 282 0.22 63.05 -49.18
CA GLU A 282 1.09 62.11 -49.88
C GLU A 282 2.28 61.70 -49.00
N ARG A 283 2.91 62.64 -48.29
CA ARG A 283 3.98 62.34 -47.32
C ARG A 283 3.47 61.43 -46.19
N TYR A 284 2.33 61.77 -45.59
CA TYR A 284 1.69 60.93 -44.57
C TYR A 284 1.45 59.50 -45.07
N LEU A 285 0.87 59.35 -46.27
CA LEU A 285 0.61 58.03 -46.86
C LEU A 285 1.90 57.24 -47.13
N HIS A 286 2.95 57.89 -47.65
CA HIS A 286 4.24 57.24 -47.89
C HIS A 286 4.91 56.79 -46.58
N GLU A 287 4.88 57.63 -45.54
CA GLU A 287 5.43 57.33 -44.21
C GLU A 287 4.67 56.16 -43.55
N TRP A 288 3.34 56.17 -43.63
CA TRP A 288 2.49 55.09 -43.12
C TRP A 288 2.71 53.78 -43.86
N LEU A 289 2.76 53.78 -45.20
CA LEU A 289 3.05 52.60 -46.01
C LEU A 289 4.44 52.02 -45.70
N ALA A 290 5.44 52.88 -45.50
CA ALA A 290 6.78 52.46 -45.10
C ALA A 290 6.81 51.89 -43.67
N ALA A 291 6.02 52.44 -42.74
CA ALA A 291 5.90 51.93 -41.38
C ALA A 291 5.20 50.56 -41.33
N ASN A 292 4.01 50.44 -41.93
CA ASN A 292 3.25 49.20 -42.02
C ASN A 292 4.03 48.12 -42.80
N GLY A 293 4.80 48.51 -43.82
CA GLY A 293 5.73 47.62 -44.52
C GLY A 293 6.83 47.05 -43.61
N ARG A 294 7.44 47.87 -42.73
CA ARG A 294 8.41 47.40 -41.73
C ARG A 294 7.77 46.52 -40.66
N GLU A 295 6.60 46.89 -40.17
CA GLU A 295 5.80 46.13 -39.20
C GLU A 295 5.51 44.72 -39.71
N ARG A 296 4.97 44.62 -40.94
CA ARG A 296 4.66 43.34 -41.59
C ARG A 296 5.90 42.46 -41.80
N THR A 297 7.03 43.05 -42.21
CA THR A 297 8.29 42.29 -42.37
C THR A 297 8.82 41.77 -41.03
N ARG A 298 8.72 42.55 -39.94
CA ARG A 298 9.04 42.06 -38.58
C ARG A 298 8.15 40.89 -38.19
N ALA A 299 6.83 41.03 -38.35
CA ALA A 299 5.87 39.97 -38.06
C ALA A 299 6.10 38.67 -38.86
N TYR A 300 6.64 38.77 -40.08
CA TYR A 300 7.09 37.59 -40.85
C TYR A 300 8.34 36.94 -40.25
N SER A 301 9.35 37.73 -39.84
CA SER A 301 10.55 37.23 -39.14
C SER A 301 10.18 36.56 -37.81
N ASP A 302 9.40 37.25 -36.97
CA ASP A 302 8.97 36.75 -35.66
C ASP A 302 8.21 35.41 -35.79
N ARG A 303 7.41 35.24 -36.85
CA ARG A 303 6.69 34.01 -37.17
C ARG A 303 7.65 32.88 -37.63
N GLU A 304 8.67 33.22 -38.41
CA GLU A 304 9.69 32.26 -38.84
C GLU A 304 10.54 31.77 -37.65
N ASP A 305 11.00 32.69 -36.80
CA ASP A 305 11.73 32.38 -35.57
C ASP A 305 10.89 31.54 -34.61
N ALA A 306 9.60 31.87 -34.44
CA ALA A 306 8.66 31.06 -33.65
C ALA A 306 8.45 29.65 -34.24
N GLN A 307 8.41 29.51 -35.57
CA GLN A 307 8.32 28.19 -36.22
C GLN A 307 9.59 27.37 -35.99
N GLN A 308 10.77 27.95 -36.18
CA GLN A 308 12.05 27.28 -35.91
C GLN A 308 12.19 26.88 -34.42
N GLY A 309 11.68 27.71 -33.51
CA GLY A 309 11.57 27.40 -32.09
C GLY A 309 10.66 26.21 -31.81
N LEU A 310 9.47 26.17 -32.43
CA LEU A 310 8.52 25.06 -32.31
C LEU A 310 9.12 23.73 -32.84
N GLU A 311 9.80 23.77 -33.98
CA GLU A 311 10.49 22.60 -34.55
C GLU A 311 11.62 22.07 -33.65
N ARG A 312 12.32 22.96 -32.92
CA ARG A 312 13.32 22.59 -31.92
C ARG A 312 12.67 21.86 -30.75
N VAL A 313 11.64 22.45 -30.15
CA VAL A 313 10.89 21.84 -29.03
C VAL A 313 10.27 20.50 -29.43
N ALA A 314 9.80 20.36 -30.67
CA ALA A 314 9.26 19.10 -31.19
C ALA A 314 10.32 17.98 -31.23
N ARG A 315 11.56 18.29 -31.68
CA ARG A 315 12.69 17.36 -31.68
C ARG A 315 13.11 16.98 -30.25
N ASP A 316 13.24 17.97 -29.36
CA ASP A 316 13.61 17.72 -27.96
C ASP A 316 12.57 16.84 -27.25
N ALA A 317 11.27 17.06 -27.52
CA ALA A 317 10.19 16.22 -27.01
C ALA A 317 10.19 14.79 -27.60
N GLU A 318 10.70 14.58 -28.81
CA GLU A 318 10.90 13.23 -29.39
C GLU A 318 12.05 12.49 -28.68
N VAL A 319 13.19 13.15 -28.44
CA VAL A 319 14.32 12.60 -27.67
C VAL A 319 13.87 12.21 -26.26
N LEU A 320 13.21 13.11 -25.53
CA LEU A 320 12.72 12.85 -24.17
C LEU A 320 11.69 11.70 -24.12
N ARG A 321 10.86 11.52 -25.16
CA ARG A 321 9.96 10.36 -25.26
C ARG A 321 10.73 9.04 -25.44
N GLY A 322 11.81 9.05 -26.21
CA GLY A 322 12.72 7.92 -26.33
C GLY A 322 13.42 7.56 -25.01
N GLU A 323 13.95 8.55 -24.31
CA GLU A 323 14.58 8.38 -22.99
C GLU A 323 13.59 7.86 -21.93
N LEU A 324 12.36 8.39 -21.90
CA LEU A 324 11.31 7.94 -21.00
C LEU A 324 10.92 6.48 -21.28
N ALA A 325 10.78 6.09 -22.56
CA ALA A 325 10.49 4.71 -22.94
C ALA A 325 11.63 3.74 -22.52
N ALA A 326 12.89 4.14 -22.69
CA ALA A 326 14.04 3.37 -22.23
C ALA A 326 14.06 3.24 -20.69
N SER A 327 13.73 4.31 -19.97
CA SER A 327 13.63 4.32 -18.50
C SER A 327 12.52 3.38 -18.00
N HIS A 328 11.34 3.39 -18.62
CA HIS A 328 10.26 2.46 -18.31
C HIS A 328 10.65 0.99 -18.57
N ALA A 329 11.33 0.70 -19.69
CA ALA A 329 11.82 -0.65 -19.98
C ALA A 329 12.85 -1.13 -18.93
N ALA A 330 13.75 -0.26 -18.50
CA ALA A 330 14.73 -0.56 -17.45
C ALA A 330 14.09 -0.74 -16.06
N LEU A 331 12.99 -0.04 -15.77
CA LEU A 331 12.23 -0.25 -14.53
C LEU A 331 11.52 -1.61 -14.54
N ALA A 332 10.86 -1.98 -15.65
CA ALA A 332 10.18 -3.27 -15.78
C ALA A 332 11.14 -4.47 -15.66
N ASP A 333 12.35 -4.37 -16.24
CA ASP A 333 13.41 -5.39 -16.05
C ASP A 333 13.85 -5.50 -14.58
N ARG A 334 14.03 -4.36 -13.88
CA ARG A 334 14.35 -4.35 -12.45
C ARG A 334 13.24 -4.96 -11.58
N GLU A 335 11.98 -4.68 -11.88
CA GLU A 335 10.83 -5.26 -11.19
C GLU A 335 10.74 -6.77 -11.41
N SER A 336 10.95 -7.25 -12.64
CA SER A 336 11.02 -8.67 -12.97
C SER A 336 12.13 -9.39 -12.18
N ARG A 337 13.36 -8.85 -12.21
CA ARG A 337 14.49 -9.39 -11.43
C ARG A 337 14.24 -9.39 -9.92
N ARG A 338 13.56 -8.36 -9.41
CA ARG A 338 13.16 -8.28 -8.00
C ARG A 338 12.17 -9.39 -7.64
N ALA A 339 11.12 -9.59 -8.45
CA ALA A 339 10.14 -10.65 -8.21
C ALA A 339 10.77 -12.04 -8.27
N GLU A 340 11.73 -12.27 -9.17
CA GLU A 340 12.52 -13.51 -9.19
C GLU A 340 13.39 -13.68 -7.94
N ALA A 341 14.07 -12.63 -7.48
CA ALA A 341 14.86 -12.68 -6.26
C ALA A 341 14.01 -12.93 -5.00
N GLU A 342 12.83 -12.32 -4.90
CA GLU A 342 11.86 -12.55 -3.82
C GLU A 342 11.37 -14.02 -3.82
N ARG A 343 11.08 -14.59 -4.99
CA ARG A 343 10.75 -16.03 -5.13
C ARG A 343 11.89 -16.95 -4.71
N ILE A 344 13.14 -16.65 -5.10
CA ILE A 344 14.31 -17.43 -4.69
C ILE A 344 14.51 -17.37 -3.17
N ALA A 345 14.32 -16.18 -2.56
CA ALA A 345 14.44 -16.00 -1.12
C ALA A 345 13.38 -16.79 -0.34
N GLU A 346 12.12 -16.80 -0.78
CA GLU A 346 11.06 -17.57 -0.09
C GLU A 346 11.28 -19.08 -0.23
N ASN A 347 11.72 -19.57 -1.39
CA ASN A 347 12.12 -20.97 -1.57
C ASN A 347 13.27 -21.35 -0.62
N ALA A 348 14.34 -20.56 -0.59
CA ALA A 348 15.50 -20.81 0.27
C ALA A 348 15.16 -20.74 1.77
N LYS A 349 14.17 -19.93 2.15
CA LYS A 349 13.62 -19.89 3.51
C LYS A 349 12.85 -21.18 3.83
N GLY A 350 12.01 -21.67 2.92
CA GLY A 350 11.32 -22.96 3.06
C GLY A 350 12.30 -24.14 3.19
N ASP A 351 13.34 -24.17 2.36
CA ASP A 351 14.42 -25.16 2.45
C ASP A 351 15.14 -25.08 3.81
N ALA A 352 15.45 -23.88 4.29
CA ALA A 352 16.08 -23.67 5.59
C ALA A 352 15.17 -24.07 6.78
N GLU A 353 13.85 -23.91 6.66
CA GLU A 353 12.88 -24.39 7.65
C GLU A 353 12.79 -25.92 7.65
N SER A 354 12.80 -26.57 6.47
CA SER A 354 12.86 -28.03 6.34
C SER A 354 14.14 -28.60 6.96
N LEU A 355 15.31 -28.05 6.60
CA LEU A 355 16.61 -28.48 7.15
C LEU A 355 16.70 -28.28 8.67
N ARG A 356 16.05 -27.24 9.23
CA ARG A 356 15.94 -27.07 10.69
C ARG A 356 15.09 -28.15 11.33
N ALA A 357 13.97 -28.53 10.72
CA ALA A 357 13.12 -29.62 11.21
C ALA A 357 13.85 -30.97 11.16
N GLU A 358 14.56 -31.26 10.06
CA GLU A 358 15.41 -32.44 9.92
C GLU A 358 16.52 -32.48 10.98
N LEU A 359 17.20 -31.35 11.25
CA LEU A 359 18.23 -31.26 12.27
C LEU A 359 17.68 -31.54 13.68
N VAL A 360 16.49 -31.01 14.01
CA VAL A 360 15.82 -31.28 15.28
C VAL A 360 15.44 -32.76 15.41
N ALA A 361 14.93 -33.37 14.34
CA ALA A 361 14.63 -34.80 14.31
C ALA A 361 15.89 -35.68 14.46
N ALA A 362 16.99 -35.30 13.80
CA ALA A 362 18.28 -35.97 13.91
C ALA A 362 18.86 -35.89 15.33
N HIS A 363 18.77 -34.72 15.99
CA HIS A 363 19.17 -34.57 17.39
C HIS A 363 18.33 -35.44 18.33
N ALA A 364 17.00 -35.51 18.13
CA ALA A 364 16.13 -36.37 18.94
C ALA A 364 16.47 -37.87 18.76
N ALA A 365 16.69 -38.31 17.52
CA ALA A 365 17.09 -39.69 17.22
C ALA A 365 18.50 -40.05 17.76
N LEU A 366 19.41 -39.08 17.83
CA LEU A 366 20.72 -39.25 18.48
C LEU A 366 20.56 -39.44 19.99
N ALA A 367 19.80 -38.58 20.66
CA ALA A 367 19.54 -38.69 22.09
C ALA A 367 18.85 -40.02 22.47
N GLU A 368 17.92 -40.50 21.64
CA GLU A 368 17.31 -41.82 21.84
C GLU A 368 18.33 -42.97 21.71
N ARG A 369 19.22 -42.89 20.71
CA ARG A 369 20.31 -43.87 20.53
C ARG A 369 21.29 -43.87 21.70
N GLU A 370 21.63 -42.70 22.24
CA GLU A 370 22.49 -42.57 23.43
C GLU A 370 21.83 -43.19 24.67
N SER A 371 20.52 -42.93 24.88
CA SER A 371 19.74 -43.55 25.96
C SER A 371 19.71 -45.08 25.86
N ARG A 372 19.38 -45.62 24.67
CA ARG A 372 19.40 -47.07 24.41
C ARG A 372 20.78 -47.68 24.63
N ARG A 373 21.85 -46.98 24.21
CA ARG A 373 23.22 -47.43 24.44
C ARG A 373 23.55 -47.51 25.93
N ALA A 374 23.23 -46.47 26.71
CA ALA A 374 23.45 -46.46 28.15
C ALA A 374 22.67 -47.58 28.86
N GLU A 375 21.45 -47.91 28.40
CA GLU A 375 20.69 -49.06 28.90
C GLU A 375 21.39 -50.39 28.57
N THR A 376 21.84 -50.60 27.33
CA THR A 376 22.59 -51.82 26.96
C THR A 376 23.92 -51.97 27.71
N GLU A 377 24.62 -50.88 28.00
CA GLU A 377 25.85 -50.90 28.80
C GLU A 377 25.58 -51.29 30.26
N ARG A 378 24.45 -50.86 30.84
CA ARG A 378 24.01 -51.31 32.17
C ARG A 378 23.68 -52.81 32.21
N ILE A 379 22.92 -53.30 31.23
CA ILE A 379 22.56 -54.73 31.11
C ILE A 379 23.84 -55.60 30.94
N ALA A 380 24.80 -55.14 30.15
CA ALA A 380 26.06 -55.86 29.94
C ALA A 380 26.90 -55.96 31.22
N GLU A 381 26.98 -54.89 32.02
CA GLU A 381 27.73 -54.91 33.29
C GLU A 381 27.03 -55.73 34.39
N GLU A 382 25.69 -55.82 34.36
CA GLU A 382 24.91 -56.71 35.22
C GLU A 382 25.16 -58.19 34.86
N ALA A 383 25.00 -58.57 33.59
CA ALA A 383 25.26 -59.92 33.10
C ALA A 383 26.72 -60.39 33.33
N LYS A 384 27.68 -59.46 33.33
CA LYS A 384 29.08 -59.73 33.67
C LYS A 384 29.27 -60.10 35.15
N ARG A 385 28.58 -59.42 36.07
CA ARG A 385 28.62 -59.75 37.51
C ARG A 385 28.02 -61.13 37.78
N ASP A 386 26.91 -61.45 37.12
CA ASP A 386 26.27 -62.77 37.23
C ASP A 386 27.21 -63.89 36.74
N ALA A 387 27.91 -63.66 35.63
CA ALA A 387 28.91 -64.60 35.11
C ALA A 387 30.14 -64.76 36.03
N GLU A 388 30.55 -63.70 36.74
CA GLU A 388 31.60 -63.78 37.76
C GLU A 388 31.13 -64.57 39.00
N GLY A 389 29.88 -64.39 39.42
CA GLY A 389 29.25 -65.18 40.50
C GLY A 389 29.19 -66.68 40.17
N LEU A 390 28.66 -67.03 38.99
CA LEU A 390 28.57 -68.43 38.54
C LEU A 390 29.94 -69.12 38.42
N ARG A 391 31.00 -68.37 38.05
CA ARG A 391 32.37 -68.90 38.03
C ARG A 391 32.90 -69.25 39.42
N ALA A 392 32.55 -68.48 40.45
CA ALA A 392 32.94 -68.77 41.83
C ALA A 392 32.26 -70.04 42.36
N GLU A 393 30.98 -70.25 42.06
CA GLU A 393 30.26 -71.48 42.40
C GLU A 393 30.86 -72.71 41.71
N LEU A 394 31.19 -72.60 40.41
CA LEU A 394 31.80 -73.70 39.65
C LEU A 394 33.16 -74.12 40.22
N ALA A 395 33.97 -73.15 40.69
CA ALA A 395 35.25 -73.41 41.33
C ALA A 395 35.09 -74.16 42.66
N ALA A 396 34.07 -73.82 43.46
CA ALA A 396 33.77 -74.52 44.71
C ALA A 396 33.32 -75.98 44.46
N ALA A 397 32.51 -76.22 43.43
CA ALA A 397 32.09 -77.56 43.02
C ALA A 397 33.28 -78.44 42.56
N GLY A 398 34.28 -77.85 41.91
CA GLY A 398 35.49 -78.56 41.47
C GLY A 398 36.32 -79.13 42.64
N VAL A 399 36.40 -78.41 43.77
CA VAL A 399 37.13 -78.87 44.97
C VAL A 399 36.47 -80.10 45.57
N THR A 400 35.14 -80.10 45.70
CA THR A 400 34.38 -81.22 46.29
C THR A 400 34.48 -82.51 45.46
N LEU A 401 34.62 -82.41 44.14
CA LEU A 401 34.78 -83.57 43.27
C LEU A 401 36.10 -84.33 43.54
N GLY A 402 37.22 -83.61 43.70
CA GLY A 402 38.54 -84.21 43.93
C GLY A 402 38.69 -84.90 45.30
N GLU A 403 37.87 -84.52 46.29
CA GLU A 403 37.82 -85.22 47.58
C GLU A 403 37.14 -86.60 47.46
N LEU A 404 36.11 -86.72 46.62
CA LEU A 404 35.37 -87.97 46.41
C LEU A 404 36.19 -89.01 45.63
N GLU A 405 36.96 -88.58 44.62
CA GLU A 405 37.84 -89.47 43.84
C GLU A 405 38.93 -90.13 44.72
N ASN A 406 39.50 -89.37 45.65
CA ASN A 406 40.49 -89.87 46.61
C ASN A 406 39.93 -90.92 47.59
N GLN A 407 38.63 -90.85 47.91
CA GLN A 407 37.98 -91.85 48.78
C GLN A 407 37.80 -93.18 48.03
N ARG A 408 37.41 -93.14 46.76
CA ARG A 408 37.23 -94.33 45.90
C ARG A 408 38.51 -95.16 45.78
N ALA A 409 39.65 -94.52 45.49
CA ALA A 409 40.95 -95.19 45.33
C ALA A 409 41.51 -95.82 46.63
N ARG A 410 40.87 -95.61 47.79
CA ARG A 410 41.18 -96.29 49.06
C ARG A 410 40.31 -97.52 49.31
N ALA A 411 39.15 -97.62 48.65
CA ALA A 411 38.25 -98.77 48.77
C ALA A 411 38.75 -99.94 47.92
N GLU A 412 39.09 -99.69 46.65
CA GLU A 412 39.50 -100.71 45.67
C GLU A 412 40.71 -101.55 46.16
N ARG A 413 41.70 -100.92 46.82
CA ARG A 413 42.86 -101.63 47.40
C ARG A 413 42.55 -102.61 48.53
N ARG A 414 41.40 -102.48 49.22
CA ARG A 414 40.99 -103.41 50.28
C ARG A 414 40.26 -104.64 49.75
N GLU A 415 39.74 -104.59 48.51
CA GLU A 415 39.02 -105.71 47.90
C GLU A 415 39.98 -106.79 47.36
N GLU A 416 41.11 -106.36 46.80
CA GLU A 416 42.13 -107.25 46.21
C GLU A 416 42.83 -108.14 47.24
N GLU A 417 43.01 -107.64 48.46
CA GLU A 417 43.67 -108.35 49.57
C GLU A 417 42.76 -109.47 50.11
N ALA A 418 41.45 -109.19 50.26
CA ALA A 418 40.46 -110.15 50.74
C ALA A 418 40.19 -111.34 49.78
N LYS A 419 40.48 -111.20 48.47
CA LYS A 419 40.28 -112.27 47.49
C LYS A 419 41.32 -113.40 47.60
N ARG A 420 42.55 -113.10 48.03
CA ARG A 420 43.64 -114.11 48.13
C ARG A 420 43.46 -115.06 49.32
N ASP A 421 43.02 -114.54 50.46
CA ASP A 421 42.82 -115.35 51.68
C ASP A 421 41.66 -116.35 51.55
N ALA A 422 40.67 -116.05 50.69
CA ALA A 422 39.51 -116.90 50.47
C ALA A 422 39.80 -118.17 49.64
N GLU A 423 40.88 -118.17 48.86
CA GLU A 423 41.22 -119.27 47.95
C GLU A 423 42.02 -120.37 48.68
N ALA A 424 42.98 -119.98 49.53
CA ALA A 424 43.79 -120.90 50.34
C ALA A 424 42.98 -121.73 51.35
N LEU A 425 41.80 -121.25 51.78
CA LEU A 425 40.94 -121.95 52.74
C LEU A 425 40.02 -123.02 52.09
N ARG A 426 39.84 -123.01 50.76
CA ARG A 426 38.95 -123.97 50.07
C ARG A 426 39.59 -125.35 49.88
N ASP A 427 40.87 -125.39 49.51
CA ASP A 427 41.59 -126.65 49.26
C ASP A 427 41.87 -127.48 50.52
N ALA A 428 41.85 -126.85 51.70
CA ALA A 428 41.99 -127.51 52.98
C ALA A 428 40.71 -128.22 53.46
N ALA A 429 39.53 -127.76 53.03
CA ALA A 429 38.25 -128.33 53.44
C ALA A 429 37.93 -129.64 52.70
N ALA A 430 38.19 -129.70 51.38
CA ALA A 430 37.81 -130.84 50.54
C ALA A 430 38.43 -132.18 50.96
N ARG A 431 39.62 -132.17 51.58
CA ARG A 431 40.33 -133.39 52.03
C ARG A 431 39.81 -133.94 53.38
N ARG A 432 38.94 -133.20 54.08
CA ARG A 432 38.48 -133.55 55.44
C ARG A 432 37.15 -134.31 55.45
N ASP A 433 36.30 -134.07 54.46
CA ASP A 433 34.95 -134.68 54.40
C ASP A 433 34.95 -136.13 53.89
N GLU A 434 35.96 -136.52 53.09
CA GLU A 434 36.10 -137.89 52.58
C GLU A 434 36.50 -138.87 53.73
N GLU A 435 37.39 -138.44 54.62
CA GLU A 435 37.87 -139.22 55.79
C GLU A 435 36.79 -139.45 56.88
N LEU A 436 35.80 -138.55 56.97
CA LEU A 436 34.73 -138.61 57.96
C LEU A 436 33.53 -139.49 57.54
N THR A 437 33.43 -139.84 56.26
CA THR A 437 32.25 -140.55 55.73
C THR A 437 32.33 -142.06 55.97
N GLU A 438 33.50 -142.70 55.80
CA GLU A 438 33.65 -144.14 56.06
C GLU A 438 33.55 -144.50 57.56
N ARG A 439 34.05 -143.61 58.44
CA ARG A 439 34.18 -143.90 59.87
C ARG A 439 32.85 -143.93 60.62
N ASN A 440 31.83 -143.24 60.10
CA ASN A 440 30.47 -143.25 60.65
C ASN A 440 29.68 -144.52 60.31
N LEU A 441 29.93 -145.15 59.15
CA LEU A 441 29.22 -146.37 58.72
C LEU A 441 29.56 -147.62 59.56
N ALA A 442 30.69 -147.60 60.27
CA ALA A 442 31.13 -148.67 61.16
C ALA A 442 30.45 -148.60 62.54
N LEU A 443 30.29 -147.39 63.10
CA LEU A 443 29.75 -147.15 64.46
C LEU A 443 28.25 -147.46 64.61
N GLU A 444 27.45 -147.31 63.54
CA GLU A 444 26.01 -147.60 63.59
C GLU A 444 25.67 -149.09 63.75
N ARG A 445 26.56 -149.99 63.31
CA ARG A 445 26.32 -151.45 63.38
C ARG A 445 26.52 -151.99 64.79
N GLU A 446 27.44 -151.39 65.55
CA GLU A 446 27.79 -151.81 66.90
C GLU A 446 26.77 -151.29 67.95
N THR A 447 26.30 -150.05 67.78
CA THR A 447 25.25 -149.45 68.62
C THR A 447 23.88 -150.13 68.51
N ARG A 448 23.60 -150.85 67.41
CA ARG A 448 22.37 -151.66 67.30
C ARG A 448 22.46 -152.97 68.10
N ARG A 449 23.66 -153.56 68.22
CA ARG A 449 23.87 -154.85 68.91
C ARG A 449 23.78 -154.73 70.44
N LEU A 450 24.31 -153.64 71.01
CA LEU A 450 24.27 -153.40 72.46
C LEU A 450 22.91 -152.89 72.99
N ARG A 451 21.98 -152.52 72.10
CA ARG A 451 20.64 -152.04 72.48
C ARG A 451 19.67 -153.17 72.80
N ASP A 452 19.77 -154.30 72.09
CA ASP A 452 18.88 -155.45 72.26
C ASP A 452 19.25 -156.32 73.47
N GLU A 453 20.50 -156.23 73.95
CA GLU A 453 20.99 -156.97 75.12
C GLU A 453 20.57 -156.31 76.45
N LEU A 454 20.50 -154.97 76.47
CA LEU A 454 20.13 -154.18 77.65
C LEU A 454 18.65 -154.32 78.06
N LEU A 455 17.78 -154.76 77.14
CA LEU A 455 16.33 -154.90 77.36
C LEU A 455 15.90 -156.26 77.94
N ARG A 456 16.84 -157.15 78.27
CA ARG A 456 16.55 -158.50 78.81
C ARG A 456 16.75 -158.69 80.32
N LEU A 457 17.29 -157.69 81.04
CA LEU A 457 17.76 -157.86 82.43
C LEU A 457 17.12 -156.88 83.45
N THR A 458 15.85 -156.56 83.26
CA THR A 458 14.95 -156.08 84.33
C THR A 458 13.99 -157.24 84.68
N PRO A 459 13.92 -157.77 85.93
CA PRO A 459 14.21 -157.11 87.22
C PRO A 459 15.05 -157.94 88.26
N VAL A 460 15.08 -157.47 89.53
CA VAL A 460 15.69 -158.02 90.79
C VAL A 460 17.14 -157.52 91.06
N PHE A 461 17.35 -156.53 91.95
CA PHE A 461 17.63 -156.60 93.43
C PHE A 461 19.09 -157.06 93.72
N ASP A 462 19.94 -156.50 94.61
CA ASP A 462 19.88 -155.42 95.62
C ASP A 462 21.31 -155.17 96.22
N ARG A 463 21.52 -154.06 96.97
CA ARG A 463 22.73 -153.62 97.73
C ARG A 463 24.03 -153.42 96.91
N SER A 464 24.78 -152.32 96.99
CA SER A 464 24.64 -150.94 97.55
C SER A 464 25.75 -150.07 96.88
N SER A 465 25.92 -148.75 97.02
CA SER A 465 25.23 -147.64 97.71
C SER A 465 24.96 -146.52 96.66
N GLY A 466 24.85 -145.19 96.88
CA GLY A 466 24.93 -144.24 98.00
C GLY A 466 24.83 -142.80 97.42
N GLU A 467 24.33 -141.81 98.16
CA GLU A 467 23.90 -140.50 97.63
C GLU A 467 25.02 -139.44 97.58
N ALA A 468 25.16 -138.71 96.44
CA ALA A 468 25.91 -137.43 96.36
C ALA A 468 25.77 -136.66 95.02
N GLY A 469 25.55 -137.34 93.88
CA GLY A 469 25.83 -136.75 92.55
C GLY A 469 24.74 -135.87 91.90
N ASN A 470 23.54 -135.72 92.49
CA ASN A 470 22.33 -135.31 91.76
C ASN A 470 22.09 -133.79 91.64
N ASP A 471 22.84 -132.96 92.39
CA ASP A 471 22.57 -131.51 92.48
C ASP A 471 23.46 -130.63 91.58
N PHE A 472 24.66 -131.08 91.21
CA PHE A 472 25.65 -130.23 90.53
C PHE A 472 25.25 -129.83 89.10
N ILE A 473 24.61 -130.73 88.35
CA ILE A 473 24.34 -130.55 86.91
C ILE A 473 23.13 -129.64 86.65
N LYS A 474 22.14 -129.60 87.57
CA LYS A 474 20.90 -128.83 87.38
C LYS A 474 21.10 -127.31 87.54
N GLU A 475 22.01 -126.86 88.39
CA GLU A 475 22.21 -125.43 88.67
C GLU A 475 23.02 -124.70 87.57
N ALA A 476 23.92 -125.40 86.87
CA ALA A 476 24.75 -124.80 85.81
C ALA A 476 23.92 -124.26 84.62
N ILE A 477 22.88 -125.01 84.20
CA ILE A 477 22.03 -124.65 83.06
C ILE A 477 21.09 -123.46 83.38
N ARG A 478 20.74 -123.26 84.66
CA ARG A 478 19.79 -122.23 85.09
C ARG A 478 20.35 -120.80 84.94
N ARG A 479 21.64 -120.61 85.23
CA ARG A 479 22.28 -119.28 85.30
C ARG A 479 22.48 -118.61 83.93
N VAL A 480 22.63 -119.38 82.85
CA VAL A 480 22.92 -118.83 81.51
C VAL A 480 21.66 -118.26 80.82
N LYS A 481 20.50 -118.92 80.95
CA LYS A 481 19.25 -118.46 80.29
C LYS A 481 18.69 -117.15 80.87
N ALA A 482 18.90 -116.87 82.16
CA ALA A 482 18.38 -115.66 82.81
C ALA A 482 18.98 -114.35 82.25
N LYS A 483 20.30 -114.33 81.99
CA LYS A 483 21.05 -113.12 81.62
C LYS A 483 20.69 -112.56 80.23
N TRP A 484 20.23 -113.42 79.33
CA TRP A 484 19.85 -113.04 77.95
C TRP A 484 18.42 -112.48 77.82
N ARG A 485 17.51 -112.87 78.73
CA ARG A 485 16.12 -112.39 78.72
C ARG A 485 16.03 -110.89 79.05
N LEU A 486 16.75 -110.46 80.09
CA LEU A 486 16.74 -109.08 80.60
C LEU A 486 17.28 -108.05 79.59
N LYS A 487 18.40 -108.36 78.91
CA LYS A 487 19.00 -107.47 77.90
C LYS A 487 18.05 -107.18 76.73
N ARG A 488 17.21 -108.15 76.38
CA ARG A 488 16.26 -108.07 75.25
C ARG A 488 15.01 -107.25 75.60
N GLU A 489 14.58 -107.29 76.87
CA GLU A 489 13.43 -106.54 77.35
C GLU A 489 13.77 -105.06 77.63
N ALA A 490 14.93 -104.76 78.23
CA ALA A 490 15.42 -103.38 78.39
C ALA A 490 15.62 -102.65 77.04
N ALA A 491 16.09 -103.36 76.00
CA ALA A 491 16.21 -102.80 74.65
C ALA A 491 14.85 -102.46 74.01
N ARG A 492 13.78 -103.19 74.34
CA ARG A 492 12.41 -102.91 73.86
C ARG A 492 11.85 -101.65 74.51
N LEU A 493 12.09 -101.45 75.81
CA LEU A 493 11.65 -100.26 76.55
C LEU A 493 12.32 -98.97 76.02
N ARG A 494 13.63 -99.01 75.73
CA ARG A 494 14.34 -97.85 75.14
C ARG A 494 13.81 -97.48 73.74
N ARG A 495 13.49 -98.46 72.90
CA ARG A 495 12.84 -98.21 71.59
C ARG A 495 11.43 -97.64 71.71
N ALA A 496 10.73 -97.92 72.81
CA ALA A 496 9.41 -97.39 73.11
C ALA A 496 9.44 -96.03 73.85
N LYS A 497 10.57 -95.29 73.81
CA LYS A 497 10.76 -93.98 74.47
C LYS A 497 10.56 -93.98 76.00
N PHE A 498 10.97 -95.03 76.72
CA PHE A 498 10.88 -95.08 78.19
C PHE A 498 11.54 -93.85 78.85
N ASP A 499 10.79 -93.14 79.71
CA ASP A 499 11.27 -91.94 80.40
C ASP A 499 11.96 -92.31 81.71
N GLU A 500 13.28 -92.52 81.64
CA GLU A 500 14.11 -92.81 82.81
C GLU A 500 14.04 -91.70 83.88
N ALA A 501 13.80 -90.44 83.50
CA ALA A 501 13.71 -89.32 84.45
C ALA A 501 12.33 -89.23 85.13
N ALA A 502 11.24 -89.51 84.42
CA ALA A 502 9.91 -89.59 85.05
C ALA A 502 9.81 -90.81 85.98
N TYR A 503 10.37 -91.95 85.57
CA TYR A 503 10.39 -93.16 86.38
C TYR A 503 11.19 -92.96 87.69
N LEU A 504 12.36 -92.30 87.65
CA LEU A 504 13.13 -91.97 88.86
C LEU A 504 12.45 -90.93 89.77
N ARG A 505 11.57 -90.07 89.22
CA ARG A 505 10.74 -89.17 90.06
C ARG A 505 9.63 -89.90 90.81
N LEU A 506 9.00 -90.92 90.20
CA LEU A 506 8.03 -91.77 90.90
C LEU A 506 8.70 -92.72 91.90
N TYR A 507 9.93 -93.16 91.60
CA TYR A 507 10.64 -94.18 92.38
C TYR A 507 12.08 -93.72 92.74
N PRO A 508 12.23 -92.77 93.69
CA PRO A 508 13.55 -92.22 94.05
C PRO A 508 14.49 -93.24 94.69
N ASP A 509 13.96 -94.30 95.29
CA ASP A 509 14.71 -95.44 95.83
C ASP A 509 15.51 -96.17 94.75
N VAL A 510 14.98 -96.26 93.52
CA VAL A 510 15.70 -96.85 92.38
C VAL A 510 16.96 -96.06 92.03
N ALA A 511 16.98 -94.74 92.25
CA ALA A 511 18.16 -93.91 92.01
C ALA A 511 19.34 -94.24 92.95
N GLN A 512 19.08 -94.88 94.09
CA GLN A 512 20.12 -95.35 95.01
C GLN A 512 20.63 -96.76 94.66
N THR A 513 19.95 -97.47 93.75
CA THR A 513 20.43 -98.76 93.24
C THR A 513 21.46 -98.52 92.13
N ASN A 514 22.53 -99.31 92.10
CA ASN A 514 23.57 -99.22 91.05
C ASN A 514 23.11 -99.82 89.69
N LEU A 515 21.79 -99.85 89.45
CA LEU A 515 21.13 -100.44 88.27
C LEU A 515 20.32 -99.35 87.56
N GLY A 516 20.65 -99.09 86.29
CA GLY A 516 19.97 -98.06 85.50
C GLY A 516 18.45 -98.31 85.35
N PRO A 517 17.61 -97.26 85.27
CA PRO A 517 16.15 -97.39 85.44
C PRO A 517 15.46 -98.37 84.47
N THR A 518 15.86 -98.38 83.20
CA THR A 518 15.33 -99.34 82.20
C THR A 518 15.72 -100.79 82.49
N PHE A 519 16.85 -101.03 83.15
CA PHE A 519 17.26 -102.37 83.59
C PHE A 519 16.53 -102.77 84.87
N HIS A 520 16.38 -101.85 85.82
CA HIS A 520 15.60 -102.10 87.05
C HIS A 520 14.14 -102.45 86.73
N TYR A 521 13.48 -101.70 85.84
CA TYR A 521 12.09 -101.98 85.48
C TYR A 521 11.93 -103.34 84.77
N ALA A 522 12.88 -103.70 83.90
CA ALA A 522 12.88 -105.00 83.21
C ALA A 522 13.23 -106.19 84.12
N ALA A 523 13.98 -105.95 85.21
CA ALA A 523 14.42 -107.01 86.14
C ALA A 523 13.46 -107.23 87.31
N HIS A 524 12.94 -106.15 87.89
CA HIS A 524 12.18 -106.19 89.15
C HIS A 524 10.93 -105.31 89.12
N GLY A 525 10.97 -104.14 88.46
CA GLY A 525 9.91 -103.12 88.59
C GLY A 525 8.49 -103.60 88.24
N ARG A 526 8.32 -104.52 87.30
CA ARG A 526 7.00 -105.14 87.03
C ARG A 526 6.50 -106.06 88.15
N GLU A 527 7.38 -106.82 88.78
CA GLU A 527 7.04 -107.74 89.87
C GLU A 527 6.84 -106.96 91.18
N GLU A 528 7.55 -105.85 91.35
CA GLU A 528 7.36 -104.85 92.42
C GLU A 528 6.13 -103.93 92.21
N GLY A 529 5.31 -104.18 91.18
CA GLY A 529 4.08 -103.42 90.92
C GLY A 529 4.28 -101.95 90.50
N ARG A 530 5.50 -101.56 90.11
CA ARG A 530 5.83 -100.19 89.68
C ARG A 530 5.28 -99.90 88.28
N ILE A 531 5.00 -98.64 87.99
CA ILE A 531 4.42 -98.18 86.73
C ILE A 531 5.53 -97.63 85.83
N ALA A 532 5.63 -98.13 84.59
CA ALA A 532 6.55 -97.55 83.60
C ALA A 532 6.06 -96.20 83.07
N SER A 533 6.99 -95.27 82.88
CA SER A 533 6.76 -94.00 82.20
C SER A 533 7.39 -94.03 80.81
N PHE A 534 6.73 -93.45 79.81
CA PHE A 534 7.22 -93.31 78.44
C PHE A 534 6.98 -91.87 77.96
N ARG A 535 7.83 -91.35 77.07
CA ARG A 535 7.65 -90.06 76.38
C ARG A 535 6.97 -90.29 75.04
N ASP A 536 6.12 -89.36 74.64
CA ASP A 536 5.45 -89.38 73.32
C ASP A 536 6.41 -89.15 72.15
#